data_AF-A0A2N2PVX3-F1
#
_entry.id   AF-A0A2N2PVX3-F1
#
_cell.length_a   1.000
_cell.length_b   1.000
_cell.length_c   1.000
_cell.angle_alpha   90.00
_cell.angle_beta   90.00
_cell.angle_gamma   90.00
#
_symmetry.space_group_name_H-M   'P 1'
#
loop_
_entity.id
_entity.type
_entity.pdbx_description
1 polymer ?
#
loop_
_entity_poly.entity_id
_entity_poly.type
_entity_poly.pdbx_seq_one_letter_code
_entity_poly.pdbx_strand_id
1 'polypeptide(L)'
;MIFDRKGRFLAVGLYDPTSTIRVRVLQAGRPATIDEAWYRAQIQAADAVRAPLRRTDTTGYRIVHGENDGLPGLVLDRYDRTLVVKLYTPAWIVH
;
A
#
# COMPACT_ATOMS: atom_id res chain seq x y z
N MET A 1 1.07 -14.40 -6.99
CA MET A 1 0.46 -15.11 -5.84
C MET A 1 1.51 -15.96 -5.15
N ILE A 2 1.39 -16.18 -3.84
CA ILE A 2 2.34 -16.92 -3.00
C ILE A 2 1.62 -18.11 -2.38
N PHE A 3 2.25 -19.29 -2.45
CA PHE A 3 1.75 -20.55 -1.91
C PHE A 3 2.81 -21.21 -1.05
N ASP A 4 2.40 -22.04 -0.10
CA ASP A 4 3.33 -22.89 0.65
C ASP A 4 3.74 -24.15 -0.15
N ARG A 5 4.62 -24.98 0.41
CA ARG A 5 5.09 -26.22 -0.22
C ARG A 5 3.98 -27.26 -0.47
N LYS A 6 2.83 -27.13 0.19
CA LYS A 6 1.66 -28.00 0.03
C LYS A 6 0.61 -27.39 -0.92
N GLY A 7 0.93 -26.28 -1.58
CA GLY A 7 0.03 -25.58 -2.50
C GLY A 7 -1.07 -24.77 -1.80
N ARG A 8 -0.97 -24.54 -0.48
CA ARG A 8 -1.94 -23.71 0.24
C ARG A 8 -1.65 -22.24 -0.02
N PHE A 9 -2.68 -21.47 -0.33
CA PHE A 9 -2.56 -20.03 -0.53
C PHE A 9 -2.05 -19.33 0.72
N LEU A 10 -1.09 -18.42 0.55
CA LEU A 10 -0.55 -17.59 1.62
C LEU A 10 -0.91 -16.11 1.41
N ALA A 11 -0.61 -15.57 0.23
CA ALA A 11 -0.75 -14.14 -0.03
C ALA A 11 -0.75 -13.76 -1.51
N VAL A 12 -1.24 -12.55 -1.79
CA VAL A 12 -0.96 -11.78 -3.02
C VAL A 12 0.05 -10.70 -2.67
N GLY A 13 1.03 -10.47 -3.54
CA GLY A 13 2.08 -9.48 -3.31
C GLY A 13 2.73 -9.03 -4.60
N LEU A 14 3.41 -7.88 -4.52
CA LEU A 14 4.25 -7.33 -5.56
C LEU A 14 5.58 -8.08 -5.58
N TYR A 15 6.05 -8.43 -6.78
CA TYR A 15 7.30 -9.16 -6.97
C TYR A 15 8.35 -8.26 -7.60
N ASP A 16 9.54 -8.24 -6.99
CA ASP A 16 10.72 -7.57 -7.52
C ASP A 16 11.89 -8.55 -7.51
N PRO A 17 12.33 -9.05 -8.68
CA PRO A 17 13.41 -10.04 -8.76
C PRO A 17 14.79 -9.47 -8.39
N THR A 18 14.94 -8.14 -8.44
CA THR A 18 16.21 -7.44 -8.20
C THR A 18 16.37 -6.96 -6.76
N SER A 19 15.28 -6.91 -5.98
CA SER A 19 15.31 -6.49 -4.58
C SER A 19 15.70 -7.61 -3.62
N THR A 20 16.37 -7.25 -2.52
CA THR A 20 16.54 -8.13 -1.35
C THR A 20 15.19 -8.53 -0.75
N ILE A 21 14.21 -7.60 -0.74
CA ILE A 21 12.83 -7.88 -0.35
C ILE A 21 12.05 -8.23 -1.63
N ARG A 22 12.19 -9.49 -2.05
CA ARG A 22 11.65 -9.94 -3.35
C ARG A 22 10.14 -9.90 -3.47
N VAL A 23 9.43 -10.06 -2.35
CA VAL A 23 7.98 -10.03 -2.33
C VAL A 23 7.48 -9.11 -1.24
N ARG A 24 6.63 -8.16 -1.63
CA ARG A 24 5.93 -7.24 -0.73
C ARG A 24 4.45 -7.60 -0.71
N VAL A 25 3.95 -8.03 0.45
CA VAL A 25 2.57 -8.54 0.58
C VAL A 25 1.57 -7.39 0.48
N LEU A 26 0.54 -7.59 -0.35
CA LEU A 26 -0.63 -6.72 -0.47
C LEU A 26 -1.82 -7.28 0.30
N GLN A 27 -2.06 -8.60 0.17
CA GLN A 27 -3.14 -9.30 0.85
C GLN A 27 -2.63 -10.63 1.39
N ALA A 28 -2.88 -10.91 2.66
CA ALA A 28 -2.58 -12.21 3.28
C ALA A 28 -3.87 -12.94 3.70
N GLY A 29 -3.77 -14.26 3.86
CA GLY A 29 -4.79 -15.12 4.48
C GLY A 29 -6.01 -15.44 3.63
N ARG A 30 -6.37 -14.57 2.68
CA ARG A 30 -7.45 -14.79 1.71
C ARG A 30 -7.04 -14.30 0.32
N PRO A 31 -7.43 -14.99 -0.77
CA PRO A 31 -7.26 -14.47 -2.11
C PRO A 31 -8.02 -13.15 -2.28
N ALA A 32 -7.44 -12.24 -3.05
CA ALA A 32 -8.11 -11.02 -3.50
C ALA A 32 -7.65 -10.68 -4.92
N THR A 33 -8.56 -10.13 -5.71
CA THR A 33 -8.22 -9.44 -6.94
C THR A 33 -7.70 -8.06 -6.58
N ILE A 34 -6.45 -7.76 -6.97
CA ILE A 34 -5.82 -6.46 -6.74
C ILE A 34 -6.16 -5.57 -7.93
N ASP A 35 -7.33 -4.93 -7.88
CA ASP A 35 -7.84 -4.01 -8.89
C ASP A 35 -8.03 -2.60 -8.31
N GLU A 36 -8.62 -1.71 -9.11
CA GLU A 36 -8.90 -0.33 -8.69
C GLU A 36 -9.76 -0.25 -7.43
N ALA A 37 -10.75 -1.14 -7.28
CA ALA A 37 -11.63 -1.16 -6.12
C ALA A 37 -10.85 -1.56 -4.85
N TRP A 38 -9.94 -2.53 -4.96
CA TRP A 38 -9.04 -2.90 -3.88
C TRP A 38 -8.16 -1.72 -3.46
N TYR A 39 -7.50 -1.04 -4.42
CA TYR A 39 -6.65 0.12 -4.10
C TYR A 39 -7.43 1.26 -3.46
N ARG A 40 -8.64 1.55 -3.98
CA ARG A 40 -9.53 2.56 -3.42
C ARG A 40 -9.88 2.26 -1.97
N ALA A 41 -10.22 1.00 -1.67
CA ALA A 41 -10.54 0.57 -0.31
C ALA A 41 -9.33 0.72 0.64
N GLN A 42 -8.12 0.34 0.21
CA GLN A 42 -6.92 0.50 1.01
C GLN A 42 -6.58 1.97 1.30
N ILE A 43 -6.66 2.84 0.28
CA ILE A 43 -6.39 4.27 0.45
C ILE A 43 -7.44 4.92 1.35
N GLN A 44 -8.71 4.56 1.19
CA GLN A 44 -9.80 5.05 2.06
C GLN A 44 -9.61 4.61 3.51
N ALA A 45 -9.19 3.37 3.75
CA ALA A 45 -8.89 2.88 5.09
C ALA A 45 -7.73 3.67 5.72
N ALA A 46 -6.64 3.89 4.97
CA ALA A 46 -5.49 4.66 5.43
C ALA A 46 -5.88 6.12 5.76
N ASP A 47 -6.67 6.75 4.90
CA ASP A 47 -7.16 8.12 5.07
C ASP A 47 -8.13 8.26 6.26
N ALA A 48 -9.00 7.27 6.48
CA ALA A 48 -9.93 7.26 7.61
C ALA A 48 -9.20 7.30 8.96
N VAL A 49 -8.06 6.61 9.08
CA VAL A 49 -7.20 6.67 10.29
C VAL A 49 -6.71 8.10 10.56
N ARG A 50 -6.56 8.93 9.52
CA ARG A 50 -6.09 10.33 9.64
C ARG A 50 -7.22 11.33 9.78
N ALA A 51 -8.49 10.91 9.85
CA ALA A 51 -9.62 11.80 10.06
C ALA A 51 -9.44 12.79 11.23
N PRO A 52 -8.83 12.44 12.39
CA PRO A 52 -8.58 13.39 13.47
C PRO A 52 -7.68 14.57 13.09
N LEU A 53 -6.71 14.39 12.18
CA LEU A 53 -5.79 15.45 11.75
C LEU A 53 -6.51 16.58 11.02
N ARG A 54 -7.63 16.27 10.34
CA ARG A 54 -8.48 17.25 9.65
C ARG A 54 -9.19 18.23 10.58
N ARG A 55 -9.21 17.93 11.88
CA ARG A 55 -9.80 18.79 12.92
C ARG A 55 -8.77 19.70 13.60
N THR A 56 -7.53 19.67 13.14
CA THR A 56 -6.43 20.50 13.64
C THR A 56 -6.11 21.60 12.62
N ASP A 57 -5.28 22.56 12.99
CA ASP A 57 -4.83 23.63 12.08
C ASP A 57 -3.77 23.15 11.05
N THR A 58 -3.47 21.85 10.98
CA THR A 58 -2.52 21.33 9.99
C THR A 58 -3.15 21.14 8.62
N THR A 59 -2.45 21.60 7.60
CA THR A 59 -2.75 21.31 6.18
C THR A 59 -1.81 20.25 5.60
N GLY A 60 -0.78 19.86 6.37
CA GLY A 60 0.26 18.93 5.96
C GLY A 60 0.24 17.65 6.79
N TYR A 61 0.04 16.49 6.15
CA TYR A 61 0.12 15.19 6.81
C TYR A 61 0.24 14.03 5.83
N ARG A 62 0.72 12.89 6.33
CA ARG A 62 0.82 11.64 5.58
C ARG A 62 -0.51 10.90 5.53
N ILE A 63 -1.03 10.66 4.33
CA ILE A 63 -2.24 9.86 4.09
C ILE A 63 -1.90 8.37 4.09
N VAL A 64 -0.86 7.97 3.35
CA VAL A 64 -0.41 6.57 3.24
C VAL A 64 1.03 6.44 3.70
N HIS A 65 1.29 5.50 4.60
CA HIS A 65 2.57 5.20 5.23
C HIS A 65 3.02 3.76 5.00
N GLY A 66 3.17 3.40 3.72
CA GLY A 66 3.83 2.16 3.32
C GLY A 66 3.13 0.91 3.85
N GLU A 67 3.94 0.04 4.43
CA GLU A 67 3.56 -1.25 4.99
C GLU A 67 2.49 -1.12 6.09
N ASN A 68 2.51 -0.04 6.88
CA ASN A 68 1.54 0.16 7.97
C ASN A 68 0.11 0.33 7.45
N ASP A 69 -0.04 0.87 6.24
CA ASP A 69 -1.34 1.10 5.59
C ASP A 69 -1.65 0.04 4.52
N GLY A 70 -0.91 -1.09 4.52
CA GLY A 70 -1.12 -2.19 3.58
C GLY A 70 -0.70 -1.88 2.14
N LEU A 71 0.07 -0.82 1.93
CA LEU A 71 0.55 -0.36 0.63
C LEU A 71 2.10 -0.27 0.65
N PRO A 72 2.78 -1.43 0.68
CA PRO A 72 4.21 -1.52 1.00
C PRO A 72 5.08 -0.70 0.04
N GLY A 73 5.93 0.17 0.58
CA GLY A 73 6.78 1.05 -0.22
C GLY A 73 6.06 2.19 -0.97
N LEU A 74 4.74 2.39 -0.77
CA LEU A 74 4.01 3.55 -1.26
C LEU A 74 3.82 4.57 -0.12
N VAL A 75 4.19 5.82 -0.38
CA VAL A 75 3.91 6.95 0.50
C VAL A 75 3.09 7.99 -0.25
N LEU A 76 2.07 8.52 0.43
CA LEU A 76 1.23 9.62 -0.04
C LEU A 76 1.20 10.72 1.02
N ASP A 77 1.84 11.84 0.73
CA ASP A 77 1.87 13.01 1.61
C ASP A 77 0.98 14.12 1.05
N ARG A 78 0.17 14.74 1.92
CA ARG A 78 -0.61 15.92 1.61
C ARG A 78 0.12 17.16 2.08
N TYR A 79 0.21 18.15 1.20
CA TYR A 79 0.67 19.51 1.49
C TYR A 79 -0.39 20.48 0.98
N ASP A 80 -1.30 20.86 1.89
CA ASP A 80 -2.48 21.66 1.56
C ASP A 80 -3.32 21.03 0.43
N ARG A 81 -3.25 21.59 -0.79
CA ARG A 81 -3.99 21.11 -1.97
C ARG A 81 -3.17 20.16 -2.84
N THR A 82 -1.89 20.00 -2.55
CA THR A 82 -0.96 19.19 -3.33
C THR A 82 -0.77 17.82 -2.67
N LEU A 83 -0.78 16.78 -3.49
CA LEU A 83 -0.43 15.42 -3.08
C LEU A 83 0.93 15.05 -3.67
N VAL A 84 1.82 14.52 -2.82
CA VAL A 84 3.13 14.01 -3.21
C VAL A 84 3.13 12.49 -3.06
N VAL A 85 3.33 11.80 -4.16
CA VAL A 85 3.49 10.34 -4.20
C VAL A 85 4.98 10.00 -4.21
N LYS A 86 5.37 9.04 -3.38
CA LYS A 86 6.72 8.47 -3.42
C LYS A 86 6.66 6.95 -3.42
N LEU A 87 7.39 6.35 -4.35
CA LEU A 87 7.56 4.90 -4.46
C LEU A 87 8.98 4.54 -4.03
N TYR A 88 9.10 3.76 -2.97
CA TYR A 88 10.38 3.26 -2.43
C TYR A 88 10.78 1.89 -3.02
N THR A 89 10.02 1.41 -3.99
CA THR A 89 10.28 0.14 -4.67
C THR A 89 9.76 0.23 -6.10
N PRO A 90 10.51 -0.30 -7.08
CA PRO A 90 10.07 -0.32 -8.48
C PRO A 90 8.94 -1.35 -8.71
N ALA A 91 8.62 -2.20 -7.74
CA ALA A 91 7.58 -3.22 -7.82
C ALA A 91 6.16 -2.67 -8.06
N TRP A 92 5.97 -1.35 -7.91
CA TRP A 92 4.74 -0.63 -8.23
C TRP A 92 4.67 -0.18 -9.70
N ILE A 93 5.78 -0.21 -10.42
CA ILE A 93 5.87 0.19 -11.82
C ILE A 93 5.68 -1.07 -12.66
N VAL A 94 4.82 -0.99 -13.67
CA VAL A 94 4.60 -2.10 -14.61
C VAL A 94 5.91 -2.43 -15.32
N HIS A 95 6.23 -3.72 -15.40
CA HIS A 95 7.40 -4.25 -16.12
C HIS A 95 6.96 -4.82 -17.47
#